data_AF-A0A1G1G5E2-F1
#
_entry.id   AF-A0A1G1G5E2-F1
#
_cell.length_a   1.000
_cell.length_b   1.000
_cell.length_c   1.000
_cell.angle_alpha   90.00
_cell.angle_beta   90.00
_cell.angle_gamma   90.00
#
_symmetry.space_group_name_H-M   'P 1'
#
loop_
_entity.id
_entity.type
_entity.pdbx_description
1 polymer ?
#
loop_
_entity_poly.entity_id
_entity_poly.type
_entity_poly.pdbx_seq_one_letter_code
_entity_poly.pdbx_strand_id
1 'polypeptide(L)'
;MKDYLGEKGLCIVCKESMTTISADVEGGTKLFVCEKCLETTKQNFIWICMGCGNVYIRPKAIVLKKLSDSHLKKAYQACEDLQLIQGLDRCIECDPEGIMEAVAAAKSEKGGHC
;
A
#
# COMPACT_ATOMS: atom_id res chain seq x y z
N MET A 1 -22.74 -32.41 -3.51
CA MET A 1 -22.69 -30.96 -3.71
C MET A 1 -21.39 -30.50 -3.07
N LYS A 2 -20.34 -30.20 -3.87
CA LYS A 2 -19.06 -29.72 -3.33
C LYS A 2 -19.25 -28.24 -3.01
N ASP A 3 -19.15 -27.89 -1.74
CA ASP A 3 -19.21 -26.50 -1.32
C ASP A 3 -18.03 -25.73 -1.94
N TYR A 4 -18.30 -24.98 -3.01
CA TYR A 4 -17.41 -23.95 -3.55
C TYR A 4 -17.40 -22.73 -2.62
N LEU A 5 -17.31 -22.95 -1.30
CA LEU A 5 -17.03 -21.89 -0.35
C LEU A 5 -15.60 -21.44 -0.64
N GLY A 6 -15.48 -20.41 -1.47
CA GLY A 6 -14.21 -19.78 -1.79
C GLY A 6 -13.41 -19.56 -0.52
N GLU A 7 -12.10 -19.81 -0.62
CA GLU A 7 -11.15 -19.67 0.48
C GLU A 7 -11.42 -18.37 1.26
N LYS A 8 -11.56 -18.49 2.59
CA LYS A 8 -11.80 -17.34 3.47
C LYS A 8 -10.54 -17.08 4.29
N GLY A 9 -10.16 -15.82 4.38
CA GLY A 9 -9.04 -15.39 5.21
C GLY A 9 -9.38 -14.15 6.02
N LEU A 10 -8.57 -13.89 7.03
CA LEU A 10 -8.68 -12.69 7.85
C LEU A 10 -8.20 -11.48 7.06
N CYS A 11 -8.98 -10.40 7.05
CA CYS A 11 -8.60 -9.16 6.39
C CYS A 11 -7.25 -8.68 6.92
N ILE A 12 -6.27 -8.52 6.02
CA ILE A 12 -4.91 -8.10 6.40
C ILE A 12 -4.89 -6.64 6.90
N VAL A 13 -5.84 -5.81 6.48
CA VAL A 13 -5.90 -4.39 6.82
C VAL A 13 -6.44 -4.15 8.22
N CYS A 14 -7.63 -4.67 8.55
CA CYS A 14 -8.24 -4.45 9.86
C CYS A 14 -7.95 -5.56 10.88
N LYS A 15 -7.57 -6.77 10.44
CA LYS A 15 -7.38 -7.96 11.28
C LYS A 15 -8.60 -8.37 12.11
N GLU A 16 -9.80 -7.90 11.77
CA GLU A 16 -11.03 -8.14 12.52
C GLU A 16 -12.05 -9.01 11.78
N SER A 17 -12.17 -8.83 10.46
CA SER A 17 -13.22 -9.47 9.66
C SER A 17 -12.68 -10.53 8.72
N MET A 18 -13.36 -11.68 8.63
CA MET A 18 -13.13 -12.67 7.59
C MET A 18 -13.73 -12.23 6.26
N THR A 19 -13.07 -12.56 5.15
CA THR A 19 -13.48 -12.19 3.79
C THR A 19 -13.06 -13.27 2.79
N THR A 20 -13.78 -13.38 1.68
CA THR A 20 -13.39 -14.18 0.50
C THR A 20 -12.66 -13.34 -0.54
N ILE A 21 -12.74 -12.00 -0.45
CA ILE A 21 -12.09 -11.10 -1.39
C ILE A 21 -10.60 -11.18 -1.14
N SER A 22 -9.90 -11.63 -2.17
CA SER A 22 -8.48 -11.90 -2.10
C SER A 22 -7.77 -11.56 -3.40
N ALA A 23 -6.46 -11.36 -3.28
CA ALA A 23 -5.55 -11.21 -4.40
C ALA A 23 -4.31 -12.08 -4.15
N ASP A 24 -3.86 -12.77 -5.18
CA ASP A 24 -2.58 -13.47 -5.15
C ASP A 24 -1.44 -12.46 -5.31
N VAL A 25 -0.43 -12.62 -4.47
CA VAL A 25 0.82 -11.85 -4.55
C VAL A 25 1.97 -12.78 -4.91
N GLU A 26 3.10 -12.19 -5.28
CA GLU A 26 4.31 -12.94 -5.61
C GLU A 26 4.70 -13.92 -4.48
N GLY A 27 5.12 -15.12 -4.87
CA GLY A 27 5.37 -16.22 -3.94
C GLY A 27 4.13 -17.05 -3.58
N GLY A 28 3.00 -16.86 -4.27
CA GLY A 28 1.78 -17.68 -4.10
C GLY A 28 1.05 -17.41 -2.78
N THR A 29 1.40 -16.33 -2.08
CA THR A 29 0.69 -15.90 -0.88
C THR A 29 -0.59 -15.21 -1.30
N LYS A 30 -1.68 -15.45 -0.57
CA LYS A 30 -2.98 -14.83 -0.84
C LYS A 30 -3.29 -13.79 0.22
N LEU A 31 -3.51 -12.55 -0.21
CA LEU A 31 -3.91 -11.45 0.66
C LEU A 31 -5.42 -11.31 0.66
N PHE A 32 -6.01 -11.26 1.85
CA PHE A 32 -7.45 -11.10 2.04
C PHE A 32 -7.77 -9.69 2.49
N VAL A 33 -8.77 -9.05 1.89
CA VAL A 33 -9.19 -7.67 2.23
C VAL A 33 -10.71 -7.60 2.28
N CYS A 34 -11.29 -7.07 3.36
CA CYS A 34 -12.74 -6.94 3.44
C CYS A 34 -13.25 -5.72 2.64
N GLU A 35 -14.52 -5.74 2.25
CA GLU A 35 -15.16 -4.65 1.49
C GLU A 35 -14.96 -3.29 2.15
N LYS A 36 -15.13 -3.21 3.48
CA LYS A 36 -14.93 -1.97 4.25
C LYS A 36 -13.52 -1.39 4.04
N CYS A 37 -12.49 -2.23 4.08
CA CYS A 37 -11.11 -1.80 3.87
C CYS A 37 -10.80 -1.51 2.40
N LEU A 38 -11.49 -2.12 1.45
CA LEU A 38 -11.43 -1.72 0.04
C LEU A 38 -12.12 -0.38 -0.19
N GLU A 39 -13.24 -0.10 0.47
CA GLU A 39 -13.94 1.19 0.39
C GLU A 39 -13.04 2.35 0.84
N THR A 40 -12.27 2.16 1.92
CA THR A 40 -11.40 3.21 2.46
C THR A 40 -10.26 3.60 1.51
N THR A 41 -9.89 2.73 0.55
CA THR A 41 -8.90 3.05 -0.49
C THR A 41 -9.34 4.20 -1.40
N LYS A 42 -10.64 4.51 -1.48
CA LYS A 42 -11.14 5.67 -2.23
C LYS A 42 -10.53 6.96 -1.71
N GLN A 43 -10.39 7.09 -0.39
CA GLN A 43 -9.89 8.30 0.27
C GLN A 43 -8.46 8.15 0.82
N ASN A 44 -7.94 6.93 0.92
CA ASN A 44 -6.65 6.63 1.53
C ASN A 44 -5.75 5.84 0.59
N PHE A 45 -4.46 6.11 0.65
CA PHE A 45 -3.46 5.13 0.24
C PHE A 45 -3.34 4.08 1.35
N ILE A 46 -3.34 2.82 0.94
CA ILE A 46 -3.09 1.68 1.82
C ILE A 46 -1.89 0.92 1.27
N TRP A 47 -0.85 0.83 2.09
CA TRP A 47 0.35 0.08 1.79
C TRP A 47 0.51 -1.12 2.72
N ILE A 48 0.97 -2.24 2.19
CA ILE A 48 1.24 -3.46 2.94
C ILE A 48 2.71 -3.80 2.77
N CYS A 49 3.45 -3.93 3.88
CA CYS A 49 4.81 -4.43 3.83
C CYS A 49 4.80 -5.93 3.48
N MET A 50 5.46 -6.31 2.39
CA MET A 50 5.57 -7.71 1.97
C MET A 50 6.54 -8.50 2.86
N GLY A 51 7.41 -7.81 3.62
CA GLY A 51 8.34 -8.43 4.56
C GLY A 51 7.74 -8.81 5.92
N CYS A 52 6.85 -7.98 6.49
CA CYS A 52 6.26 -8.22 7.82
C CYS A 52 4.73 -8.19 7.88
N GLY A 53 4.05 -7.84 6.79
CA GLY A 53 2.59 -7.74 6.72
C GLY A 53 1.99 -6.50 7.41
N ASN A 54 2.82 -5.56 7.89
CA ASN A 54 2.34 -4.31 8.47
C ASN A 54 1.60 -3.45 7.44
N VAL A 55 0.57 -2.77 7.90
CA VAL A 55 -0.32 -1.96 7.06
C VAL A 55 -0.21 -0.48 7.41
N TYR A 56 0.02 0.35 6.40
CA TYR A 56 0.15 1.79 6.54
C TYR A 56 -0.97 2.49 5.76
N ILE A 57 -1.83 3.22 6.48
CA ILE A 57 -2.97 3.94 5.91
C ILE A 57 -2.71 5.44 6.00
N ARG A 58 -2.85 6.17 4.89
CA ARG A 58 -2.70 7.63 4.85
C ARG A 58 -3.74 8.28 3.93
N PRO A 59 -4.33 9.42 4.32
CA PRO A 59 -5.25 10.15 3.45
C PRO A 59 -4.57 10.61 2.15
N LYS A 60 -5.17 10.33 1.00
CA LYS A 60 -4.63 10.68 -0.33
C LYS A 60 -4.33 12.17 -0.43
N ALA A 61 -5.25 13.01 0.03
CA ALA A 61 -5.12 14.46 0.02
C ALA A 61 -3.86 14.97 0.76
N ILE A 62 -3.46 14.33 1.87
CA ILE A 62 -2.27 14.73 2.62
C ILE A 62 -1.00 14.30 1.89
N VAL A 63 -0.98 13.08 1.35
CA VAL A 63 0.17 12.53 0.62
C VAL A 63 0.41 13.33 -0.66
N LEU A 64 -0.63 13.59 -1.46
CA LEU A 64 -0.55 14.37 -2.70
C LEU A 64 -0.13 15.82 -2.49
N LYS A 65 -0.45 16.43 -1.34
CA LYS A 65 0.03 17.76 -0.96
C LYS A 65 1.52 17.79 -0.63
N LYS A 66 2.05 16.72 -0.04
CA LYS A 66 3.47 16.61 0.37
C LYS A 66 4.38 16.05 -0.73
N LEU A 67 3.80 15.39 -1.74
CA LEU A 67 4.51 14.91 -2.92
C LEU A 67 5.11 16.07 -3.71
N SER A 68 6.43 16.05 -3.81
CA SER A 68 7.23 17.03 -4.54
C SER A 68 7.60 16.57 -5.94
N ASP A 69 7.66 15.25 -6.15
CA ASP A 69 7.81 14.67 -7.48
C ASP A 69 6.50 14.84 -8.27
N SER A 70 6.57 15.61 -9.35
CA SER A 70 5.42 15.93 -10.19
C SER A 70 4.93 14.76 -11.04
N HIS A 71 5.81 13.84 -11.44
CA HIS A 71 5.45 12.65 -12.21
C HIS A 71 4.72 11.66 -11.32
N LEU A 72 5.27 11.39 -10.13
CA LEU A 72 4.65 10.51 -9.14
C LEU A 72 3.30 11.07 -8.68
N LYS A 73 3.22 12.39 -8.47
CA LYS A 73 1.95 13.05 -8.14
C LYS A 73 0.90 12.86 -9.23
N LYS A 74 1.26 13.07 -10.51
CA LYS A 74 0.35 12.85 -11.65
C LYS A 74 -0.08 11.39 -11.76
N ALA A 75 0.84 10.44 -11.57
CA ALA A 75 0.53 9.01 -11.58
C ALA A 75 -0.49 8.65 -10.49
N TYR A 76 -0.30 9.17 -9.26
CA TYR A 76 -1.26 8.95 -8.18
C TYR A 76 -2.61 9.62 -8.42
N GLN A 77 -2.65 10.80 -9.04
CA GLN A 77 -3.90 11.47 -9.42
C GLN A 77 -4.65 10.70 -10.51
N ALA A 78 -3.93 10.13 -11.49
CA ALA A 78 -4.55 9.31 -12.54
C ALA A 78 -5.22 8.03 -12.00
N CYS A 79 -4.78 7.57 -10.84
CA CYS A 79 -5.33 6.39 -10.16
C CYS A 79 -6.25 6.73 -8.99
N GLU A 80 -6.66 8.00 -8.83
CA GLU A 80 -7.39 8.45 -7.64
C GLU A 80 -8.73 7.75 -7.46
N ASP A 81 -9.44 7.47 -8.56
CA ASP A 81 -10.73 6.78 -8.57
C ASP A 81 -10.62 5.25 -8.42
N LEU A 82 -9.40 4.71 -8.46
CA LEU A 82 -9.17 3.26 -8.35
C LEU A 82 -9.08 2.84 -6.88
N GLN A 83 -9.67 1.68 -6.57
CA GLN A 83 -9.55 1.05 -5.26
C GLN A 83 -8.27 0.24 -5.18
N LEU A 84 -7.16 0.92 -4.88
CA LEU A 84 -5.82 0.33 -4.90
C LEU A 84 -5.27 0.09 -3.50
N ILE A 85 -4.69 -1.10 -3.31
CA ILE A 85 -3.82 -1.45 -2.20
C ILE A 85 -2.47 -1.81 -2.80
N GLN A 86 -1.40 -1.23 -2.27
CA GLN A 86 -0.06 -1.39 -2.83
C GLN A 86 0.82 -2.20 -1.88
N GLY A 87 1.57 -3.16 -2.42
CA GLY A 87 2.67 -3.80 -1.70
C GLY A 87 3.88 -2.87 -1.63
N LEU A 88 4.59 -2.90 -0.50
CA LEU A 88 5.92 -2.35 -0.33
C LEU A 88 6.88 -3.50 -0.08
N ASP A 89 8.00 -3.56 -0.79
CA ASP A 89 8.98 -4.64 -0.62
C ASP A 89 9.44 -4.76 0.85
N ARG A 90 9.83 -3.62 1.44
CA ARG A 90 10.21 -3.49 2.86
C ARG A 90 9.70 -2.17 3.43
N CYS A 91 9.23 -2.20 4.68
CA CYS A 91 8.95 -1.00 5.44
C CYS A 91 10.15 -0.57 6.29
N ILE A 92 10.08 0.62 6.89
CA ILE A 92 11.13 1.16 7.77
C ILE A 92 11.47 0.26 8.97
N GLU A 93 10.53 -0.59 9.41
CA GLU A 93 10.80 -1.57 10.47
C GLU A 93 11.57 -2.79 9.95
N CYS A 94 11.37 -3.16 8.67
CA CYS A 94 12.07 -4.27 8.05
C CYS A 94 13.43 -3.88 7.46
N ASP A 95 13.58 -2.64 7.02
CA ASP A 95 14.79 -2.11 6.39
C ASP A 95 14.96 -0.61 6.71
N PRO A 96 15.36 -0.27 7.94
CA PRO A 96 15.53 1.13 8.32
C PRO A 96 16.68 1.79 7.55
N GLU A 97 17.77 1.07 7.30
CA GLU A 97 18.97 1.59 6.63
C GLU A 97 18.69 1.93 5.16
N GLY A 98 18.11 0.99 4.40
CA GLY A 98 17.78 1.23 2.99
C GLY A 98 16.78 2.37 2.80
N ILE A 99 15.82 2.52 3.72
CA ILE A 99 14.87 3.65 3.69
C ILE A 99 15.57 4.97 3.99
N MET A 100 16.49 5.03 4.98
CA MET A 100 17.25 6.24 5.27
C MET A 100 18.12 6.67 4.10
N GLU A 101 18.80 5.72 3.45
CA GLU A 101 19.61 5.98 2.26
C GLU A 101 18.78 6.54 1.11
N ALA A 102 17.63 5.93 0.81
CA ALA A 102 16.71 6.41 -0.22
C ALA A 102 16.20 7.83 0.08
N VAL A 103 15.86 8.11 1.35
CA VAL A 103 15.42 9.46 1.77
C VAL A 103 16.55 10.48 1.67
N ALA A 104 17.79 10.10 1.99
CA ALA A 104 18.95 10.96 1.85
C ALA A 104 19.24 11.27 0.39
N ALA A 105 19.22 10.26 -0.49
CA ALA A 105 19.41 10.42 -1.94
C ALA A 105 18.37 11.38 -2.53
N ALA A 106 17.08 11.20 -2.20
CA ALA A 106 15.98 12.06 -2.68
C ALA A 106 16.06 13.52 -2.20
N LYS A 107 16.79 13.79 -1.10
CA LYS A 107 17.06 15.16 -0.62
C LYS A 107 18.24 15.79 -1.35
N SER A 108 19.29 15.02 -1.63
CA SER A 108 20.49 15.50 -2.34
C SER A 108 20.20 15.90 -3.78
N GLU A 109 19.29 15.21 -4.47
CA GLU A 109 18.85 15.56 -5.83
C GLU A 109 18.14 16.93 -5.92
N LYS A 110 17.62 17.45 -4.81
CA LYS A 110 16.99 18.78 -4.74
C LYS A 110 17.96 19.93 -4.43
N GLY A 111 19.24 19.63 -4.18
CA GLY A 111 20.27 20.62 -3.83
C GLY A 111 21.09 21.15 -5.01
N GLY A 112 20.84 20.70 -6.24
CA GLY A 112 21.64 21.03 -7.43
C GLY A 112 21.07 22.17 -8.29
N HIS A 113 20.83 23.34 -7.71
CA HIS A 113 20.74 24.58 -8.51
C HIS A 113 21.10 25.79 -7.64
N CYS A 114 22.35 26.24 -7.78
CA CYS A 114 22.78 27.60 -7.48
C CYS A 114 23.67 28.03 -8.65
#